data_AF-A0A5C8U7S6-F1
#
_entry.id   AF-A0A5C8U7S6-F1
#
_cell.length_a   1.000
_cell.length_b   1.000
_cell.length_c   1.000
_cell.angle_alpha   90.00
_cell.angle_beta   90.00
_cell.angle_gamma   90.00
#
_symmetry.space_group_name_H-M   'P 1'
#
loop_
_entity.id
_entity.type
_entity.pdbx_description
1 polymer ?
#
loop_
_entity_poly.entity_id
_entity_poly.type
_entity_poly.pdbx_seq_one_letter_code
_entity_poly.pdbx_strand_id
1 'polypeptide(L)'
;MVELGRVWVVLAGVYLVLAGSLNVNEVGAAVLCGGLGAIWVWQIGRCGDHHLVIRASALKPLLTALARLPGETWRVGVHLMRAIVRGDVAGEDRAMTSARAAHCPLDGEGPQVAGARAIAVLATSLSPDTYVLRLEPDRGWIRVHAILPTDGRA
;
A
#
# COMPACT_ATOMS: atom_id res chain seq x y z
N MET A 1 4.85 -0.75 28.69
CA MET A 1 3.65 -1.55 29.05
C MET A 1 2.35 -0.92 28.54
N VAL A 2 2.14 0.40 28.71
CA VAL A 2 0.92 1.09 28.24
C VAL A 2 0.70 0.95 26.71
N GLU A 3 1.75 0.98 25.90
CA GLU A 3 1.63 0.79 24.44
C GLU A 3 1.22 -0.63 24.05
N LEU A 4 1.73 -1.66 24.73
CA LEU A 4 1.37 -3.06 24.47
C LEU A 4 -0.13 -3.29 24.71
N GLY A 5 -0.65 -2.75 25.83
CA GLY A 5 -2.08 -2.82 26.14
C GLY A 5 -2.94 -2.11 25.09
N ARG A 6 -2.51 -0.95 24.58
CA ARG A 6 -3.24 -0.24 23.52
C ARG A 6 -3.25 -1.01 22.20
N VAL A 7 -2.10 -1.54 21.78
CA VAL A 7 -1.99 -2.38 20.57
C VAL A 7 -2.87 -3.62 20.70
N TRP A 8 -2.86 -4.27 21.87
CA TRP A 8 -3.70 -5.43 22.16
C TRP A 8 -5.20 -5.11 22.02
N VAL A 9 -5.67 -4.03 22.66
CA VAL A 9 -7.10 -3.62 22.59
C VAL A 9 -7.50 -3.30 21.14
N VAL A 10 -6.64 -2.59 20.40
CA VAL A 10 -6.93 -2.25 18.99
C VAL A 10 -7.01 -3.51 18.13
N LEU A 11 -6.05 -4.43 18.25
CA LEU A 11 -6.05 -5.66 17.46
C LEU A 11 -7.23 -6.58 17.80
N ALA A 12 -7.54 -6.75 19.08
CA ALA A 12 -8.71 -7.52 19.51
C ALA A 12 -10.02 -6.89 19.02
N GLY A 13 -10.12 -5.56 19.06
CA GLY A 13 -11.28 -4.83 18.53
C GLY A 13 -11.43 -5.00 17.01
N VAL A 14 -10.35 -4.84 16.26
CA VAL A 14 -10.34 -5.07 14.80
C VAL A 14 -10.74 -6.51 14.47
N TYR A 15 -10.24 -7.49 15.22
CA TYR A 15 -10.61 -8.89 15.06
C TYR A 15 -12.12 -9.10 15.24
N LEU A 16 -12.71 -8.58 16.32
CA LEU A 16 -14.15 -8.73 16.58
C LEU A 16 -15.02 -8.05 15.53
N VAL A 17 -14.59 -6.90 15.00
CA VAL A 17 -15.27 -6.22 13.89
C VAL A 17 -15.25 -7.08 12.62
N LEU A 18 -14.11 -7.73 12.32
CA LEU A 18 -13.97 -8.63 11.17
C LEU A 18 -14.74 -9.93 11.35
N ALA A 19 -14.76 -10.48 12.56
CA ALA A 19 -15.51 -11.70 12.89
C ALA A 19 -17.03 -11.49 12.78
N GLY A 20 -17.51 -10.25 12.98
CA GLY A 20 -18.91 -9.89 12.83
C GLY A 20 -19.85 -10.56 13.85
N SER A 21 -19.30 -11.25 14.85
CA SER A 21 -20.06 -11.94 15.89
C SER A 21 -19.39 -11.85 17.26
N LEU A 22 -20.21 -11.76 18.31
CA LEU A 22 -19.78 -11.67 19.70
C LEU A 22 -20.19 -12.95 20.43
N ASN A 23 -19.48 -14.04 20.16
CA ASN A 23 -19.63 -15.29 20.91
C ASN A 23 -18.40 -15.52 21.79
N VAL A 24 -18.50 -16.39 22.80
CA VAL A 24 -17.41 -16.64 23.77
C VAL A 24 -16.13 -17.14 23.09
N ASN A 25 -16.26 -17.93 22.02
CA ASN A 25 -15.12 -18.46 21.27
C ASN A 25 -14.40 -17.34 20.49
N GLU A 26 -15.14 -16.42 19.87
CA GLU A 26 -14.61 -15.27 19.15
C GLU A 26 -13.94 -14.26 20.08
N VAL A 27 -14.51 -14.05 21.27
CA VAL A 27 -13.84 -13.23 22.30
C VAL A 27 -12.55 -13.90 22.76
N GLY A 28 -12.54 -15.21 22.98
CA GLY A 28 -11.33 -15.96 23.30
C GLY A 28 -10.26 -15.87 22.20
N ALA A 29 -10.68 -16.03 20.94
CA ALA A 29 -9.79 -15.88 19.79
C ALA A 29 -9.25 -14.45 19.65
N ALA A 30 -10.10 -13.43 19.85
CA ALA A 30 -9.69 -12.02 19.83
C ALA A 30 -8.63 -11.71 20.88
N VAL A 31 -8.81 -12.24 22.11
CA VAL A 31 -7.84 -12.09 23.21
C VAL A 31 -6.50 -12.74 22.86
N LEU A 32 -6.52 -13.97 22.33
CA LEU A 32 -5.32 -14.72 21.98
C LEU A 32 -4.60 -14.11 20.78
N CYS A 33 -5.32 -13.84 19.68
CA CYS A 33 -4.77 -13.24 18.47
C CYS A 33 -4.27 -11.81 18.74
N GLY A 34 -5.03 -11.01 19.49
CA GLY A 34 -4.60 -9.69 19.95
C GLY A 34 -3.34 -9.78 20.82
N GLY A 35 -3.26 -10.80 21.70
CA GLY A 35 -2.11 -11.08 22.58
C GLY A 35 -0.85 -11.36 21.78
N LEU A 36 -0.92 -12.35 20.90
CA LEU A 36 0.17 -12.74 20.02
C LEU A 36 0.60 -11.59 19.11
N GLY A 37 -0.35 -10.86 18.52
CA GLY A 37 -0.07 -9.70 17.69
C GLY A 37 0.61 -8.55 18.45
N ALA A 38 0.18 -8.27 19.68
CA ALA A 38 0.81 -7.26 20.51
C ALA A 38 2.25 -7.65 20.90
N ILE A 39 2.48 -8.92 21.27
CA ILE A 39 3.82 -9.44 21.56
C ILE A 39 4.71 -9.34 20.32
N TRP A 40 4.19 -9.71 19.15
CA TRP A 40 4.90 -9.63 17.87
C TRP A 40 5.31 -8.19 17.53
N VAL A 41 4.38 -7.24 17.61
CA VAL A 41 4.65 -5.81 17.38
C VAL A 41 5.71 -5.30 18.38
N TRP A 42 5.62 -5.72 19.64
CA TRP A 42 6.61 -5.34 20.66
C TRP A 42 7.99 -5.93 20.39
N GLN A 43 8.08 -7.18 19.95
CA GLN A 43 9.35 -7.80 19.57
C GLN A 43 9.98 -7.10 18.35
N ILE A 44 9.18 -6.78 17.34
CA ILE A 44 9.65 -6.01 16.17
C ILE A 44 10.14 -4.62 16.60
N GLY A 45 9.39 -3.93 17.46
CA GLY A 45 9.76 -2.61 17.98
C GLY A 45 10.97 -2.63 18.93
N ARG A 46 11.44 -3.80 19.40
CA ARG A 46 12.70 -3.94 20.13
C ARG A 46 13.89 -4.23 19.22
N CYS A 47 13.65 -4.85 18.06
CA CYS A 47 14.70 -5.17 17.10
C CYS A 47 15.01 -4.01 16.14
N GLY A 48 14.17 -2.99 16.07
CA GLY A 48 14.48 -1.73 15.42
C GLY A 48 14.04 -0.56 16.30
N ASP A 49 14.83 0.51 16.37
CA ASP A 49 14.51 1.79 17.04
C ASP A 49 13.28 2.54 16.46
N HIS A 50 12.42 1.84 15.72
CA HIS A 50 11.31 2.40 14.97
C HIS A 50 9.99 2.11 15.67
N HIS A 51 9.48 3.13 16.38
CA HIS A 51 8.12 3.14 16.89
C HIS A 51 7.12 3.34 15.74
N LEU A 52 6.08 2.51 15.69
CA LEU A 52 4.99 2.58 14.70
C LEU A 52 4.11 3.80 15.00
N VAL A 53 4.58 4.99 14.63
CA VAL A 53 3.83 6.24 14.82
C VAL A 53 2.87 6.44 13.66
N ILE A 54 1.66 5.91 13.80
CA ILE A 54 0.56 6.23 12.88
C ILE A 54 0.14 7.68 13.13
N ARG A 55 0.68 8.61 12.34
CA ARG A 55 0.27 10.02 12.41
C ARG A 55 -1.11 10.16 11.78
N ALA A 56 -2.06 10.76 12.50
CA ALA A 56 -3.38 11.09 11.95
C ALA A 56 -3.31 11.96 10.67
N SER A 57 -2.25 12.76 10.52
CA SER A 57 -1.97 13.53 9.31
C SER A 57 -1.70 12.65 8.07
N ALA A 58 -1.25 11.40 8.25
CA ALA A 58 -1.06 10.43 7.18
C ALA A 58 -2.36 9.69 6.82
N LEU A 59 -3.38 9.71 7.68
CA LEU A 59 -4.65 9.03 7.45
C LEU A 59 -5.53 9.79 6.44
N LYS A 60 -5.51 11.13 6.48
CA LYS A 60 -6.29 11.97 5.55
C LYS A 60 -5.97 11.73 4.07
N PRO A 61 -4.69 11.74 3.61
CA PRO A 61 -4.38 11.43 2.22
C PRO A 61 -4.75 9.98 1.85
N LEU A 62 -4.58 9.02 2.77
CA LEU A 62 -4.99 7.63 2.55
C LEU A 62 -6.50 7.50 2.33
N LEU A 63 -7.32 8.10 3.19
CA LEU A 63 -8.78 8.09 3.05
C LEU A 63 -9.24 8.78 1.77
N THR A 64 -8.56 9.87 1.38
CA THR A 64 -8.86 10.58 0.14
C THR A 64 -8.53 9.73 -1.08
N ALA A 65 -7.41 8.98 -1.05
CA ALA A 65 -7.05 8.03 -2.10
C ALA A 65 -8.08 6.88 -2.18
N LEU A 66 -8.43 6.29 -1.04
CA LEU A 66 -9.45 5.23 -0.94
C LEU A 66 -10.81 5.67 -1.48
N ALA A 67 -11.24 6.90 -1.18
CA ALA A 67 -12.50 7.43 -1.66
C ALA A 67 -12.53 7.66 -3.18
N ARG A 68 -11.35 7.89 -3.80
CA ARG A 68 -11.23 8.09 -5.25
C ARG A 68 -11.05 6.78 -6.03
N LEU A 69 -10.65 5.70 -5.37
CA LEU A 69 -10.43 4.40 -6.00
C LEU A 69 -11.62 3.92 -6.85
N PRO A 70 -12.90 3.96 -6.41
CA PRO A 70 -13.98 3.43 -7.23
C PRO A 70 -14.13 4.15 -8.58
N GLY A 71 -13.98 5.48 -8.59
CA GLY A 71 -14.08 6.29 -9.80
C GLY A 71 -12.89 6.08 -10.75
N GLU A 72 -11.69 5.99 -10.20
CA GLU A 72 -10.49 5.74 -11.01
C GLU A 72 -10.45 4.30 -11.54
N THR A 73 -10.83 3.30 -10.75
CA THR A 73 -10.99 1.90 -11.18
C THR A 73 -12.03 1.79 -12.29
N TRP A 74 -13.16 2.50 -12.18
CA TRP A 74 -14.16 2.54 -13.24
C TRP A 74 -13.62 3.16 -14.52
N ARG A 75 -12.88 4.27 -14.44
CA ARG A 75 -12.25 4.92 -15.60
C ARG A 75 -11.30 3.96 -16.32
N VAL A 76 -10.45 3.26 -15.59
CA VAL A 76 -9.51 2.27 -16.12
C VAL A 76 -10.26 1.10 -16.77
N GLY A 77 -11.31 0.59 -16.10
CA GLY A 77 -12.16 -0.47 -16.65
C GLY A 77 -12.85 -0.07 -17.96
N VAL A 78 -13.36 1.16 -18.08
CA VAL A 78 -13.94 1.68 -19.32
C VAL A 78 -12.89 1.75 -20.44
N HIS A 79 -11.66 2.21 -20.14
CA HIS A 79 -10.59 2.24 -21.12
C HIS A 79 -10.18 0.84 -21.59
N LEU A 80 -10.06 -0.11 -20.67
CA LEU A 80 -9.74 -1.50 -20.99
C LEU A 80 -10.84 -2.13 -21.85
N MET A 81 -12.11 -1.93 -21.50
CA MET A 81 -13.25 -2.40 -22.29
C MET A 81 -13.27 -1.78 -23.70
N ARG A 82 -12.97 -0.48 -23.83
CA ARG A 82 -12.86 0.16 -25.16
C ARG A 82 -11.73 -0.44 -25.97
N ALA A 83 -10.57 -0.69 -25.36
CA ALA A 83 -9.44 -1.31 -26.04
C ALA A 83 -9.79 -2.72 -26.54
N ILE A 84 -10.47 -3.54 -25.72
CA ILE A 84 -10.95 -4.87 -26.10
C ILE A 84 -11.95 -4.78 -27.27
N VAL A 85 -12.93 -3.88 -27.19
CA VAL A 85 -14.00 -3.76 -28.20
C VAL A 85 -13.47 -3.16 -29.51
N ARG A 86 -12.51 -2.23 -29.45
CA ARG A 86 -11.94 -1.55 -30.63
C ARG A 86 -10.68 -2.22 -31.18
N GLY A 87 -10.13 -3.22 -30.49
CA GLY A 87 -8.87 -3.88 -30.86
C GLY A 87 -7.65 -2.96 -30.71
N ASP A 88 -7.71 -2.00 -29.80
CA ASP A 88 -6.64 -1.01 -29.58
C ASP A 88 -5.63 -1.51 -28.55
N VAL A 89 -4.40 -0.99 -28.59
CA VAL A 89 -3.37 -1.36 -27.60
C VAL A 89 -3.64 -0.62 -26.30
N ALA A 90 -4.02 -1.36 -25.25
CA ALA A 90 -4.19 -0.79 -23.92
C ALA A 90 -2.83 -0.63 -23.22
N GLY A 91 -2.37 0.61 -23.11
CA GLY A 91 -1.25 0.99 -22.27
C GLY A 91 0.12 0.95 -22.95
N GLU A 92 1.11 1.50 -22.27
CA GLU A 92 2.50 1.53 -22.73
C GLU A 92 3.50 1.41 -21.58
N ASP A 93 4.64 0.81 -21.89
CA ASP A 93 5.78 0.72 -21.00
C ASP A 93 6.55 2.04 -21.03
N ARG A 94 6.70 2.67 -19.86
CA ARG A 94 7.40 3.94 -19.71
C ARG A 94 8.51 3.83 -18.67
N ALA A 95 9.60 4.54 -18.93
CA ALA A 95 10.58 4.86 -17.91
C ALA A 95 10.10 6.07 -17.11
N MET A 96 9.92 5.90 -15.80
CA MET A 96 9.54 6.97 -14.89
C MET A 96 10.69 7.25 -13.93
N THR A 97 11.02 8.53 -13.76
CA THR A 97 12.03 8.96 -12.78
C THR A 97 11.55 8.65 -11.36
N SER A 98 12.46 8.23 -10.47
CA SER A 98 12.18 7.95 -9.06
C SER A 98 11.43 9.07 -8.33
N ALA A 99 11.74 10.34 -8.64
CA ALA A 99 11.07 11.51 -8.09
C ALA A 99 9.56 11.58 -8.40
N ARG A 100 9.12 10.96 -9.51
CA ARG A 100 7.72 10.94 -9.96
C ARG A 100 6.99 9.69 -9.45
N ALA A 101 7.72 8.62 -9.11
CA ALA A 101 7.21 7.35 -8.58
C ALA A 101 7.23 7.34 -7.05
N ALA A 102 6.38 8.16 -6.43
CA ALA A 102 6.23 8.26 -4.98
C ALA A 102 7.56 8.46 -4.21
N HIS A 103 8.57 9.05 -4.86
CA HIS A 103 9.92 9.21 -4.33
C HIS A 103 10.58 7.87 -3.90
N CYS A 104 10.57 6.88 -4.80
CA CYS A 104 11.20 5.59 -4.55
C CYS A 104 12.74 5.73 -4.43
N PRO A 105 13.36 5.44 -3.27
CA PRO A 105 14.80 5.49 -3.14
C PRO A 105 15.41 4.31 -3.91
N LEU A 106 16.17 4.62 -4.96
CA LEU A 106 16.87 3.63 -5.76
C LEU A 106 18.27 3.33 -5.21
N ASP A 107 18.88 4.33 -4.59
CA ASP A 107 20.21 4.25 -4.00
C ASP A 107 20.15 4.05 -2.49
N GLY A 108 21.14 3.33 -1.95
CA GLY A 108 21.29 3.07 -0.52
C GLY A 108 20.93 1.65 -0.13
N GLU A 109 21.71 1.12 0.82
CA GLU A 109 21.53 -0.20 1.42
C GLU A 109 21.05 -0.05 2.87
N GLY A 110 20.21 -0.98 3.30
CA GLY A 110 19.69 -1.02 4.67
C GLY A 110 18.18 -1.29 4.74
N PRO A 111 17.70 -1.81 5.87
CA PRO A 111 16.31 -2.24 6.03
C PRO A 111 15.30 -1.09 5.89
N GLN A 112 15.66 0.14 6.26
CA GLN A 112 14.80 1.31 6.13
C GLN A 112 14.63 1.74 4.66
N VAL A 113 15.72 1.73 3.89
CA VAL A 113 15.70 2.04 2.46
C VAL A 113 14.92 0.96 1.71
N ALA A 114 15.10 -0.31 2.07
CA ALA A 114 14.31 -1.42 1.52
C ALA A 114 12.81 -1.26 1.82
N GLY A 115 12.45 -0.89 3.05
CA GLY A 115 11.06 -0.61 3.43
C GLY A 115 10.45 0.55 2.67
N ALA A 116 11.16 1.68 2.56
CA ALA A 116 10.71 2.85 1.80
C ALA A 116 10.53 2.51 0.31
N ARG A 117 11.44 1.73 -0.27
CA ARG A 117 11.36 1.22 -1.65
C ARG A 117 10.15 0.32 -1.84
N ALA A 118 9.89 -0.61 -0.93
CA ALA A 118 8.73 -1.49 -0.98
C ALA A 118 7.41 -0.71 -0.90
N ILE A 119 7.33 0.30 -0.03
CA ILE A 119 6.16 1.19 0.08
C ILE A 119 5.98 1.99 -1.21
N ALA A 120 7.04 2.55 -1.79
CA ALA A 120 6.96 3.32 -3.02
C ALA A 120 6.54 2.45 -4.23
N VAL A 121 7.05 1.22 -4.32
CA VAL A 121 6.62 0.24 -5.32
C VAL A 121 5.15 -0.12 -5.14
N LEU A 122 4.74 -0.44 -3.91
CA LEU A 122 3.34 -0.76 -3.61
C LEU A 122 2.41 0.40 -3.93
N ALA A 123 2.76 1.63 -3.52
CA ALA A 123 1.97 2.82 -3.78
C ALA A 123 1.86 3.12 -5.28
N THR A 124 2.93 2.92 -6.03
CA THR A 124 2.93 3.09 -7.49
C THR A 124 2.06 2.02 -8.15
N SER A 125 2.20 0.75 -7.75
CA SER A 125 1.40 -0.36 -8.31
C SER A 125 -0.06 -0.39 -7.86
N LEU A 126 -0.40 0.27 -6.75
CA LEU A 126 -1.79 0.52 -6.33
C LEU A 126 -2.38 1.77 -6.97
N SER A 127 -1.59 2.55 -7.72
CA SER A 127 -2.16 3.62 -8.51
C SER A 127 -3.09 3.01 -9.57
N PRO A 128 -4.23 3.65 -9.87
CA PRO A 128 -5.25 3.05 -10.74
C PRO A 128 -4.74 2.72 -12.15
N ASP A 129 -3.78 3.48 -12.63
CA ASP A 129 -3.36 3.52 -14.01
C ASP A 129 -1.92 3.06 -14.23
N THR A 130 -1.14 2.78 -13.18
CA THR A 130 0.26 2.36 -13.35
C THR A 130 0.64 1.15 -12.48
N TYR A 131 1.57 0.34 -13.02
CA TYR A 131 2.13 -0.81 -12.35
C TYR A 131 3.65 -0.86 -12.52
N VAL A 132 4.39 -1.14 -11.45
CA VAL A 132 5.86 -1.22 -11.52
C VAL A 132 6.30 -2.56 -12.11
N LEU A 133 6.99 -2.54 -13.24
CA LEU A 133 7.56 -3.73 -13.89
C LEU A 133 8.95 -4.06 -13.37
N ARG A 134 9.81 -3.04 -13.26
CA ARG A 134 11.23 -3.24 -12.91
C ARG A 134 11.83 -1.99 -12.29
N LEU A 135 12.65 -2.19 -11.26
CA LEU A 135 13.54 -1.17 -10.73
C LEU A 135 14.87 -1.23 -11.49
N GLU A 136 15.35 -0.11 -12.02
CA GLU A 136 16.64 0.01 -12.70
C GLU A 136 17.54 0.97 -11.90
N PRO A 137 18.10 0.53 -10.76
CA PRO A 137 18.87 1.39 -9.86
C PRO A 137 20.09 2.00 -10.57
N ASP A 138 20.79 1.23 -11.40
CA ASP A 138 21.95 1.70 -12.18
C ASP A 138 21.63 2.86 -13.14
N ARG A 139 20.36 3.06 -13.47
CA ARG A 139 19.87 4.11 -14.38
C ARG A 139 19.07 5.19 -13.67
N GLY A 140 18.84 5.06 -12.36
CA GLY A 140 18.02 5.99 -11.57
C GLY A 140 16.54 6.03 -11.97
N TRP A 141 16.04 5.02 -12.70
CA TRP A 141 14.67 4.99 -13.22
C TRP A 141 13.89 3.75 -12.76
N ILE A 142 12.57 3.87 -12.83
CA ILE A 142 11.62 2.80 -12.58
C ILE A 142 10.86 2.56 -13.87
N ARG A 143 10.84 1.31 -14.34
CA ARG A 143 10.01 0.92 -15.47
C ARG A 143 8.60 0.64 -14.96
N VAL A 144 7.64 1.39 -15.48
CA VAL A 144 6.22 1.26 -15.15
C VAL A 144 5.43 0.95 -16.41
N HIS A 145 4.43 0.11 -16.27
CA HIS A 145 3.39 -0.06 -17.29
C HIS A 145 2.24 0.88 -16.95
N ALA A 146 1.87 1.76 -17.87
CA ALA A 146 0.75 2.68 -17.69
C ALA A 146 -0.42 2.28 -18.59
N ILE A 147 -1.61 2.06 -18.00
CA ILE A 147 -2.82 1.65 -18.73
C ILE A 147 -3.44 2.84 -19.47
N LEU A 148 -3.34 4.04 -18.89
CA LEU A 148 -3.82 5.27 -19.52
C LEU A 148 -2.66 5.98 -20.27
N PRO A 149 -2.91 6.47 -21.49
CA PRO A 149 -1.96 7.35 -22.16
C PRO A 149 -1.81 8.64 -21.35
N THR A 150 -0.58 9.11 -21.14
CA THR A 150 -0.34 10.44 -20.56
C THR A 150 -0.96 11.48 -21.48
N ASP A 151 -1.86 12.31 -20.96
CA ASP A 151 -2.54 13.36 -21.72
C ASP A 151 -1.59 14.05 -22.71
N GLY A 152 -1.83 13.75 -23.97
CA GLY A 152 -0.96 14.04 -25.09
C GLY A 152 -1.66 13.83 -26.43
N ARG A 153 -2.92 14.29 -26.52
CA ARG A 153 -3.84 14.39 -27.68
C ARG A 153 -4.81 13.22 -27.90
N ALA A 154 -6.06 13.64 -28.10
CA ALA A 154 -7.13 12.95 -28.80
C ALA A 154 -6.78 12.68 -30.27
#